data_AF-A8V344-F1
#
_entry.id   AF-A8V344-F1
#
_cell.length_a   1.000
_cell.length_b   1.000
_cell.length_c   1.000
_cell.angle_alpha   90.00
_cell.angle_beta   90.00
_cell.angle_gamma   90.00
#
_symmetry.space_group_name_H-M   'P 1'
#
loop_
_entity.id
_entity.type
_entity.pdbx_description
1 polymer ?
#
loop_
_entity_poly.entity_id
_entity_poly.type
_entity_poly.pdbx_seq_one_letter_code
_entity_poly.pdbx_strand_id
1 'polypeptide(L)' 'GKVVALSTGIENMDLFIVQDIITSYLAYENMDYYFRVFELVAFRIKNPSAIVVAK' A
#
# COMPACT_ATOMS: atom_id res chain seq x y z
N GLY A 1 -6.28 -13.30 18.19
CA GLY A 1 -6.19 -12.58 16.90
C GLY A 1 -4.78 -12.09 16.77
N LYS A 2 -4.16 -12.14 15.59
CA LYS A 2 -2.74 -11.77 15.46
C LYS A 2 -2.59 -10.25 15.61
N VAL A 3 -1.71 -9.82 16.50
CA VAL A 3 -1.35 -8.41 16.70
C VAL A 3 0.08 -8.22 16.23
N VAL A 4 0.36 -7.09 15.57
CA VAL A 4 1.71 -6.72 15.13
C VAL A 4 2.11 -5.42 15.81
N ALA A 5 3.21 -5.46 16.55
CA ALA A 5 3.87 -4.27 17.09
C ALA A 5 5.03 -3.87 16.17
N LEU A 6 5.13 -2.57 15.87
CA LEU A 6 6.09 -2.01 14.92
C LEU A 6 6.81 -0.82 15.56
N SER A 7 8.12 -0.74 15.38
CA SER A 7 8.85 0.53 15.54
C SER A 7 8.80 1.30 14.21
N THR A 8 8.09 2.43 14.19
CA THR A 8 7.72 3.14 12.95
C THR A 8 8.77 4.12 12.43
N GLY A 9 9.98 4.11 13.00
CA GLY A 9 11.08 4.95 12.52
C GLY A 9 11.42 4.64 11.06
N ILE A 10 11.74 5.69 10.28
CA ILE A 10 11.98 5.57 8.83
C ILE A 10 13.20 4.70 8.52
N GLU A 11 14.15 4.58 9.46
CA GLU A 11 15.28 3.67 9.37
C GLU A 11 14.87 2.18 9.45
N ASN A 12 13.70 1.87 10.01
CA ASN A 12 13.22 0.50 10.16
C ASN A 12 12.28 0.07 9.03
N MET A 13 11.44 0.99 8.55
CA MET A 13 10.48 0.72 7.47
C MET A 13 9.95 2.01 6.83
N ASP A 14 9.40 1.89 5.62
CA ASP A 14 8.70 2.97 4.94
C ASP A 14 7.72 2.44 3.88
N LEU A 15 6.81 3.31 3.46
CA LEU A 15 6.02 3.13 2.25
C LEU A 15 6.75 3.82 1.09
N PHE A 16 7.23 3.04 0.14
CA PHE A 16 7.77 3.54 -1.10
C PHE A 16 6.61 3.78 -2.07
N ILE A 17 6.18 5.04 -2.15
CA ILE A 17 5.06 5.47 -3.00
C ILE A 17 5.63 5.96 -4.32
N VAL A 18 5.30 5.28 -5.42
CA VAL A 18 5.63 5.72 -6.78
C VAL A 18 4.49 6.54 -7.36
N GLN A 19 3.26 6.07 -7.17
CA GLN A 19 2.05 6.74 -7.59
C GLN A 19 0.99 6.58 -6.51
N ASP A 20 0.51 7.70 -5.98
CA ASP A 20 -0.60 7.72 -5.03
C ASP A 20 -1.92 7.35 -5.74
N ILE A 21 -2.99 7.20 -4.97
CA ILE A 21 -4.32 6.82 -5.46
C ILE A 21 -4.80 7.84 -6.50
N ILE A 22 -5.06 7.37 -7.72
CA ILE A 22 -5.70 8.16 -8.78
C ILE A 22 -6.87 7.43 -9.42
N THR A 23 -7.70 8.18 -10.13
CA THR A 23 -8.74 7.66 -11.03
C THR A 23 -8.32 7.83 -12.49
N SER A 24 -8.60 6.83 -13.33
CA SER A 24 -8.40 6.90 -14.78
C SER A 24 -9.63 6.37 -15.53
N TYR A 25 -9.96 6.98 -16.66
CA TYR A 25 -10.98 6.46 -17.57
C TYR A 25 -10.43 5.26 -18.35
N LEU A 26 -11.18 4.16 -18.40
CA LEU A 26 -10.80 2.95 -19.12
C LEU A 26 -11.53 2.83 -20.46
N ALA A 27 -12.86 2.83 -20.42
CA ALA A 27 -13.68 2.53 -21.57
C ALA A 27 -15.14 2.94 -21.32
N TYR A 28 -15.92 2.87 -22.39
CA TYR A 28 -17.35 2.99 -22.38
C TYR A 28 -17.95 1.81 -23.13
N GLU A 29 -18.83 1.05 -22.48
CA GLU A 29 -19.48 -0.12 -23.06
C GLU A 29 -20.91 -0.24 -22.51
N ASN A 30 -21.90 -0.55 -23.35
CA ASN A 30 -23.30 -0.75 -22.94
C ASN A 30 -23.91 0.39 -22.10
N MET A 31 -23.53 1.64 -22.39
CA MET A 31 -23.92 2.83 -21.61
C MET A 31 -23.28 2.96 -20.21
N ASP A 32 -22.32 2.10 -19.88
CA ASP A 32 -21.53 2.20 -18.66
C ASP A 32 -20.17 2.85 -18.93
N TYR A 33 -19.78 3.76 -18.04
CA TYR A 33 -18.45 4.37 -18.03
C TYR A 33 -17.55 3.65 -17.04
N TYR A 34 -16.50 3.03 -17.55
CA TYR A 34 -15.53 2.31 -16.73
C TYR A 34 -14.40 3.22 -16.31
N PHE A 35 -14.19 3.30 -15.00
CA PHE A 35 -13.05 3.98 -14.39
C PHE A 35 -12.22 2.98 -13.61
N ARG A 36 -10.93 3.26 -13.48
CA ARG A 36 -9.97 2.53 -12.64
C ARG A 36 -9.51 3.43 -11.51
N VAL A 37 -9.60 2.93 -10.29
CA VAL A 37 -8.81 3.44 -9.17
C VAL A 37 -7.54 2.61 -9.09
N PHE A 38 -6.36 3.23 -9.07
CA PHE A 38 -5.11 2.49 -8.87
C PHE A 38 -4.05 3.34 -8.17
N GLU A 39 -3.11 2.64 -7.53
CA GLU A 39 -1.91 3.17 -6.89
C GLU A 39 -0.72 2.25 -7.20
N LEU A 40 0.50 2.76 -7.04
CA LEU A 40 1.73 1.98 -7.10
C LEU A 40 2.55 2.27 -5.84
N VAL A 41 2.47 1.35 -4.87
CA VAL A 41 3.14 1.46 -3.58
C VAL A 41 3.79 0.12 -3.20
N ALA A 42 4.91 0.19 -2.49
CA ALA A 42 5.56 -0.96 -1.87
C ALA A 42 5.86 -0.67 -0.40
N PHE A 43 5.51 -1.60 0.49
CA PHE A 43 5.95 -1.55 1.88
C PHE A 43 7.35 -2.14 2.01
N ARG A 44 8.32 -1.32 2.44
CA ARG A 44 9.72 -1.72 2.57
C ARG A 44 10.07 -1.92 4.04
N ILE A 45 10.53 -3.12 4.38
CA ILE A 45 11.11 -3.45 5.69
C ILE A 45 12.63 -3.35 5.57
N LYS A 46 13.23 -2.38 6.26
CA LYS A 46 14.69 -2.18 6.32
C LYS A 46 15.32 -2.94 7.49
N ASN A 47 14.61 -3.03 8.61
CA ASN A 47 15.04 -3.73 9.83
C ASN A 47 13.95 -4.72 10.29
N PRO A 48 14.05 -6.01 9.95
CA PRO A 48 13.06 -7.01 10.36
C PRO A 48 12.91 -7.17 11.87
N SER A 49 13.96 -6.90 12.64
CA SER A 49 13.93 -6.99 14.11
C SER A 49 13.04 -5.93 14.76
N ALA A 50 12.61 -4.91 14.01
CA ALA A 50 11.67 -3.89 14.47
C ALA A 50 10.20 -4.33 14.45
N ILE A 51 9.93 -5.60 14.12
CA ILE A 51 8.58 -6.16 13.96
C ILE A 51 8.40 -7.32 14.94
N VAL A 52 7.33 -7.27 15.75
CA VAL A 52 6.94 -8.36 16.65
C VAL A 52 5.52 -8.77 16.35
N VAL A 53 5.31 -10.08 16.17
CA VAL A 53 3.97 -10.67 15.97
C VAL A 53 3.55 -11.42 17.23
N ALA A 54 2.51 -10.95 17.90
CA ALA A 54 1.86 -11.65 19.00
C ALA A 54 0.70 -12.51 18.48
N LYS A 55 0.57 -13.73 19.02
CA LYS A 55 -0.51 -14.68 18.68
C LYS A 55 -1.73 -14.47 19.56
#